data_AF-A0A0F7NEG2-F1
#
_entry.id   AF-A0A0F7NEG2-F1
#
_cell.length_a   1.000
_cell.length_b   1.000
_cell.length_c   1.000
_cell.angle_alpha   90.00
_cell.angle_beta   90.00
_cell.angle_gamma   90.00
#
_symmetry.space_group_name_H-M   'P 1'
#
loop_
_entity.id
_entity.type
_entity.pdbx_description
1 polymer ?
#
loop_
_entity_poly.entity_id
_entity_poly.type
_entity_poly.pdbx_seq_one_letter_code
_entity_poly.pdbx_strand_id
1 'polypeptide(L)'
;MLLAGCGEESGSATGTGTPSSGGSPSTAEEYAEATRKEHDRAWPGIARKCRDVRPEPTAGAEGEEGVPENPKYGENNAYKQTTDVTPDELCRGEAHAARIAAALEDAAPADLRDEERTRRLFEDLGYGPDTVSARQNDAALVWWDVMVAGAGPCISGNTDPAAGIDVHGVYMEGGCTEPVGGH
;
A
#
# COMPACT_ATOMS: atom_id res chain seq x y z
N MET A 1 -54.92 32.59 11.59
CA MET A 1 -54.24 32.90 10.31
C MET A 1 -53.95 31.55 9.66
N LEU A 2 -54.72 31.05 8.67
CA LEU A 2 -54.72 31.39 7.23
C LEU A 2 -53.25 31.52 6.74
N LEU A 3 -52.69 30.74 5.81
CA LEU A 3 -53.19 30.07 4.61
C LEU A 3 -52.24 28.95 4.13
N ALA A 4 -52.75 28.09 3.23
CA ALA A 4 -52.04 27.11 2.42
C ALA A 4 -51.06 27.72 1.40
N GLY A 5 -50.14 26.90 0.87
CA GLY A 5 -49.37 27.21 -0.34
C GLY A 5 -48.50 26.05 -0.82
N CYS A 6 -48.96 25.34 -1.86
CA CYS A 6 -48.17 24.45 -2.73
C CYS A 6 -47.26 25.28 -3.66
N GLY A 7 -46.11 24.74 -4.04
CA GLY A 7 -45.25 25.33 -5.06
C GLY A 7 -44.34 24.29 -5.68
N GLU A 8 -44.86 23.56 -6.67
CA GLU A 8 -44.06 22.90 -7.70
C GLU A 8 -43.58 23.97 -8.69
N GLU A 9 -42.28 24.06 -8.92
CA GLU A 9 -41.72 24.82 -10.03
C GLU A 9 -40.98 23.86 -10.96
N SER A 10 -41.67 23.47 -12.04
CA SER A 10 -41.03 22.93 -13.24
C SER A 10 -40.55 24.13 -14.08
N GLY A 11 -39.25 24.40 -14.03
CA GLY A 11 -38.57 25.37 -14.88
C GLY A 11 -37.69 24.68 -15.90
N SER A 12 -38.18 24.52 -17.13
CA SER A 12 -37.32 24.26 -18.30
C SER A 12 -36.50 25.52 -18.59
N ALA A 13 -35.19 25.44 -18.39
CA ALA A 13 -34.24 26.42 -18.88
C ALA A 13 -33.08 25.70 -19.60
N THR A 14 -33.00 25.93 -20.91
CA THR A 14 -31.88 25.61 -21.77
C THR A 14 -30.65 26.41 -21.34
N GLY A 15 -29.55 25.75 -20.99
CA GLY A 15 -28.27 26.45 -20.82
C GLY A 15 -27.27 25.80 -19.87
N THR A 16 -26.19 25.30 -20.46
CA THR A 16 -24.88 25.04 -19.87
C THR A 16 -24.82 23.89 -18.87
N GLY A 17 -24.43 22.72 -19.38
CA GLY A 17 -24.11 21.55 -18.57
C GLY A 17 -23.13 21.92 -17.46
N THR A 18 -23.58 21.71 -16.22
CA THR A 18 -22.70 21.56 -15.06
C THR A 18 -21.68 20.47 -15.42
N PRO A 19 -20.36 20.74 -15.35
CA PRO A 19 -19.43 19.62 -15.35
C PRO A 19 -19.71 18.84 -14.07
N SER A 20 -20.35 17.68 -14.19
CA SER A 20 -20.32 16.63 -13.17
C SER A 20 -18.88 16.09 -13.10
N SER A 21 -17.96 16.91 -12.60
CA SER A 21 -16.62 16.47 -12.25
C SER A 21 -16.66 15.92 -10.83
N GLY A 22 -16.84 14.61 -10.72
CA GLY A 22 -16.75 13.89 -9.45
C GLY A 22 -17.71 12.71 -9.34
N GLY A 23 -17.79 11.86 -10.36
CA GLY A 23 -18.36 10.53 -10.16
C GLY A 23 -17.41 9.72 -9.27
N SER A 24 -17.95 9.05 -8.26
CA SER A 24 -17.17 8.03 -7.54
C SER A 24 -16.69 6.98 -8.55
N PRO A 25 -15.45 6.48 -8.42
CA PRO A 25 -14.96 5.41 -9.29
C PRO A 25 -15.94 4.23 -9.27
N SER A 26 -16.19 3.67 -10.45
CA SER A 26 -17.20 2.63 -10.68
C SER A 26 -16.58 1.28 -11.07
N THR A 27 -15.32 1.29 -11.52
CA THR A 27 -14.54 0.09 -11.84
C THR A 27 -13.31 -0.05 -10.94
N ALA A 28 -12.80 -1.28 -10.81
CA ALA A 28 -11.56 -1.54 -10.06
C ALA A 28 -10.38 -0.72 -10.61
N GLU A 29 -10.32 -0.52 -11.92
CA GLU A 29 -9.31 0.30 -12.59
C GLU A 29 -9.44 1.79 -12.22
N GLU A 30 -10.67 2.32 -12.18
CA GLU A 30 -10.92 3.70 -11.75
C GLU A 30 -10.59 3.91 -10.27
N TYR A 31 -10.88 2.91 -9.41
CA TYR A 31 -10.47 2.94 -8.00
C TYR A 31 -8.94 2.94 -7.89
N ALA A 32 -8.24 2.06 -8.62
CA ALA A 32 -6.78 1.98 -8.59
C ALA A 32 -6.11 3.26 -9.12
N GLU A 33 -6.68 3.90 -10.14
CA GLU A 33 -6.20 5.20 -10.61
C GLU A 33 -6.46 6.33 -9.60
N ALA A 34 -7.64 6.34 -8.96
CA ALA A 34 -7.97 7.33 -7.95
C ALA A 34 -7.04 7.23 -6.72
N THR A 35 -6.83 6.03 -6.20
CA THR A 35 -5.94 5.79 -5.05
C THR A 35 -4.48 6.09 -5.42
N ARG A 36 -4.03 5.81 -6.65
CA ARG A 36 -2.71 6.26 -7.13
C ARG A 36 -2.57 7.77 -7.16
N LYS A 37 -3.60 8.49 -7.63
CA LYS A 37 -3.57 9.97 -7.64
C LYS A 37 -3.51 10.54 -6.22
N GLU A 38 -4.17 9.89 -5.26
CA GLU A 38 -4.08 10.26 -3.85
C GLU A 38 -2.68 10.01 -3.29
N HIS A 39 -2.10 8.84 -3.57
CA HIS A 39 -0.71 8.54 -3.25
C HIS A 39 0.24 9.59 -3.84
N ASP A 40 0.11 9.92 -5.12
CA ASP A 40 1.01 10.88 -5.79
C ASP A 40 0.90 12.29 -5.23
N ARG A 41 -0.28 12.65 -4.73
CA ARG A 41 -0.49 13.91 -4.00
C ARG A 41 0.20 13.90 -2.64
N ALA A 42 0.17 12.77 -1.92
CA ALA A 42 0.84 12.62 -0.64
C ALA A 42 2.37 12.52 -0.80
N TRP A 43 2.85 11.92 -1.90
CA TRP A 43 4.26 11.59 -2.12
C TRP A 43 4.80 12.12 -3.46
N PRO A 44 4.78 13.44 -3.70
CA PRO A 44 5.13 14.02 -5.00
C PRO A 44 6.59 13.77 -5.42
N GLY A 45 7.49 13.56 -4.46
CA GLY A 45 8.87 13.16 -4.72
C GLY A 45 9.00 11.76 -5.34
N ILE A 46 8.23 10.81 -4.82
CA ILE A 46 8.21 9.42 -5.27
C ILE A 46 7.48 9.33 -6.62
N ALA A 47 6.33 10.00 -6.74
CA ALA A 47 5.59 10.10 -7.99
C ALA A 47 6.46 10.60 -9.15
N ARG A 48 7.25 11.66 -8.91
CA ARG A 48 8.18 12.19 -9.92
C ARG A 48 9.28 11.18 -10.28
N LYS A 49 9.79 10.41 -9.32
CA LYS A 49 10.83 9.39 -9.54
C LYS A 49 10.30 8.25 -10.41
N CYS A 50 9.05 7.82 -10.19
CA CYS A 50 8.46 6.67 -10.86
C CYS A 50 7.59 7.00 -12.07
N ARG A 51 7.39 8.28 -12.42
CA ARG A 51 6.51 8.73 -13.50
C ARG A 51 6.72 8.00 -14.84
N ASP A 52 7.97 7.71 -15.17
CA ASP A 52 8.34 7.14 -16.46
C ASP A 52 8.33 5.60 -16.44
N VAL A 53 8.06 4.97 -15.28
CA VAL A 53 7.79 3.54 -15.16
C VAL A 53 6.33 3.32 -15.55
N ARG A 54 6.11 2.89 -16.79
CA ARG A 54 4.76 2.66 -17.30
C ARG A 54 4.12 1.52 -16.52
N PRO A 55 2.89 1.68 -15.99
CA PRO A 55 2.10 0.53 -15.56
C PRO A 55 1.80 -0.30 -16.81
N GLU A 56 2.41 -1.47 -16.92
CA GLU A 56 2.01 -2.40 -17.96
C GLU A 56 0.57 -2.85 -17.67
N PRO A 57 -0.30 -2.97 -18.69
CA PRO A 57 -1.57 -3.63 -18.48
C PRO A 57 -1.28 -5.04 -17.97
N THR A 58 -1.93 -5.44 -16.89
CA THR A 58 -1.82 -6.77 -16.29
C THR A 58 -2.40 -7.80 -17.28
N ALA A 59 -1.64 -8.15 -18.32
CA ALA A 59 -1.83 -9.41 -19.00
C ALA A 59 -1.33 -10.47 -18.02
N GLY A 60 -2.21 -11.40 -17.64
CA GLY A 60 -1.81 -12.53 -16.79
C GLY A 60 -0.60 -13.21 -17.41
N ALA A 61 0.58 -12.96 -16.84
CA ALA A 61 1.79 -13.61 -17.25
C ALA A 61 1.69 -15.03 -16.67
N GLU A 62 1.48 -15.98 -17.56
CA GLU A 62 1.51 -17.41 -17.26
C GLU A 62 2.88 -17.68 -16.62
N GLY A 63 2.88 -17.94 -15.32
CA GLY A 63 4.10 -18.16 -14.55
C GLY A 63 4.92 -19.27 -15.17
N GLU A 64 6.21 -19.00 -15.40
CA GLU A 64 7.18 -20.02 -15.81
C GLU A 64 7.31 -21.02 -14.66
N GLU A 65 6.66 -22.17 -14.84
CA GLU A 65 6.57 -23.26 -13.88
C GLU A 65 7.93 -23.98 -13.80
N GLY A 66 8.82 -23.44 -12.96
CA GLY A 66 9.98 -24.19 -12.49
C GLY A 66 9.48 -25.39 -11.70
N VAL A 67 9.60 -26.61 -12.25
CA VAL A 67 9.15 -27.86 -11.62
C VAL A 67 9.71 -27.94 -10.20
N PRO A 68 8.88 -27.85 -9.14
CA PRO A 68 9.40 -27.89 -7.79
C PRO A 68 9.94 -29.29 -7.48
N GLU A 69 11.19 -29.37 -7.00
CA GLU A 69 11.75 -30.56 -6.36
C GLU A 69 11.06 -30.78 -5.00
N ASN A 70 9.79 -31.18 -5.04
CA ASN A 70 8.91 -31.75 -4.01
C ASN A 70 7.50 -31.14 -4.13
N PRO A 71 6.51 -31.86 -4.70
CA PRO A 71 5.17 -31.33 -4.95
C PRO A 71 4.41 -30.86 -3.69
N LYS A 72 4.86 -31.27 -2.49
CA LYS A 72 4.26 -30.83 -1.21
C LYS A 72 4.82 -29.51 -0.67
N TYR A 73 5.89 -28.97 -1.25
CA TYR A 73 6.50 -27.71 -0.78
C TYR A 73 5.67 -26.48 -1.17
N GLY A 74 5.04 -26.52 -2.35
CA GLY A 74 4.10 -25.49 -2.79
C GLY A 74 2.81 -25.48 -1.97
N GLU A 75 2.30 -26.65 -1.57
CA GLU A 75 1.13 -26.78 -0.69
C GLU A 75 1.44 -26.26 0.73
N ASN A 76 2.61 -26.58 1.28
CA ASN A 76 2.96 -26.20 2.65
C ASN A 76 3.27 -24.71 2.83
N ASN A 77 3.55 -23.94 1.78
CA ASN A 77 3.84 -22.51 1.88
C ASN A 77 2.85 -21.65 1.09
N ALA A 78 1.71 -22.21 0.68
CA ALA A 78 0.67 -21.47 -0.05
C ALA A 78 0.20 -20.23 0.73
N TYR A 79 0.19 -20.29 2.07
CA TYR A 79 -0.14 -19.18 2.95
C TYR A 79 0.82 -17.98 2.80
N LYS A 80 2.05 -18.20 2.33
CA LYS A 80 3.06 -17.14 2.08
C LYS A 80 2.97 -16.51 0.69
N GLN A 81 2.04 -16.95 -0.15
CA GLN A 81 1.90 -16.36 -1.48
C GLN A 81 1.40 -14.92 -1.38
N THR A 82 2.04 -14.04 -2.16
CA THR A 82 1.68 -12.63 -2.28
C THR A 82 1.07 -12.37 -3.65
N THR A 83 0.30 -11.29 -3.78
CA THR A 83 -0.13 -10.80 -5.09
C THR A 83 1.07 -10.38 -5.92
N ASP A 84 0.92 -10.39 -7.24
CA ASP A 84 1.92 -9.82 -8.14
C ASP A 84 2.14 -8.33 -7.84
N VAL A 85 3.38 -7.87 -8.02
CA VAL A 85 3.76 -6.46 -7.92
C VAL A 85 4.12 -5.98 -9.32
N THR A 86 3.37 -5.01 -9.85
CA THR A 86 3.67 -4.43 -11.16
C THR A 86 4.94 -3.55 -11.11
N PRO A 87 5.57 -3.23 -12.25
CA PRO A 87 6.77 -2.39 -12.27
C PRO A 87 6.58 -1.00 -11.63
N ASP A 88 5.43 -0.36 -11.82
CA ASP A 88 5.09 0.94 -11.20
C ASP A 88 5.01 0.83 -9.68
N GLU A 89 4.35 -0.22 -9.18
CA GLU A 89 4.21 -0.52 -7.76
C GLU A 89 5.58 -0.82 -7.14
N LEU A 90 6.40 -1.63 -7.81
CA LEU A 90 7.76 -1.94 -7.36
C LEU A 90 8.62 -0.68 -7.24
N CYS A 91 8.63 0.19 -8.27
CA CYS A 91 9.38 1.45 -8.21
C CYS A 91 9.01 2.30 -7.00
N ARG A 92 7.71 2.40 -6.70
CA ARG A 92 7.19 3.17 -5.58
C ARG A 92 7.54 2.51 -4.26
N GLY A 93 7.36 1.20 -4.15
CA GLY A 93 7.75 0.39 -3.00
C GLY A 93 9.23 0.55 -2.68
N GLU A 94 10.12 0.40 -3.66
CA GLU A 94 11.57 0.59 -3.48
C GLU A 94 11.93 2.04 -3.09
N ALA A 95 11.24 3.04 -3.64
CA ALA A 95 11.45 4.43 -3.27
C ALA A 95 11.03 4.72 -1.82
N HIS A 96 9.97 4.07 -1.33
CA HIS A 96 9.58 4.10 0.08
C HIS A 96 10.54 3.30 0.95
N ALA A 97 10.97 2.11 0.54
CA ALA A 97 11.93 1.29 1.25
C ALA A 97 13.25 2.05 1.47
N ALA A 98 13.73 2.77 0.46
CA ALA A 98 14.92 3.62 0.59
C ALA A 98 14.74 4.77 1.60
N ARG A 99 13.53 5.35 1.71
CA ARG A 99 13.23 6.37 2.73
C ARG A 99 13.19 5.78 4.13
N ILE A 100 12.59 4.60 4.26
CA ILE A 100 12.52 3.87 5.53
C ILE A 100 13.92 3.46 5.98
N ALA A 101 14.74 2.90 5.08
CA ALA A 101 16.13 2.52 5.36
C ALA A 101 16.92 3.71 5.91
N ALA A 102 16.90 4.86 5.21
CA ALA A 102 17.61 6.05 5.66
C ALA A 102 17.13 6.53 7.05
N ALA A 103 15.82 6.47 7.32
CA ALA A 103 15.28 6.86 8.61
C ALA A 103 15.67 5.90 9.75
N LEU A 104 15.71 4.60 9.46
CA LEU A 104 16.18 3.58 10.41
C LEU A 104 17.68 3.72 10.69
N GLU A 105 18.48 4.06 9.68
CA GLU A 105 19.91 4.36 9.83
C GLU A 105 20.18 5.61 10.67
N ASP A 106 19.37 6.66 10.48
CA ASP A 106 19.47 7.92 11.22
C ASP A 106 18.94 7.81 12.67
N ALA A 107 18.09 6.83 12.95
CA ALA A 107 17.48 6.64 14.26
C ALA A 107 18.48 6.07 15.29
N ALA A 108 18.35 6.52 16.54
CA ALA A 108 19.16 5.95 17.62
C ALA A 108 18.71 4.49 17.89
N PRO A 109 19.64 3.54 18.10
CA PRO A 109 19.28 2.14 18.37
C PRO A 109 18.41 1.94 19.62
N ALA A 110 18.33 2.92 20.52
CA ALA A 110 17.46 2.89 21.69
C ALA A 110 15.99 3.24 21.36
N ASP A 111 15.77 3.90 20.22
CA ASP A 111 14.44 4.31 19.75
C ASP A 111 13.79 3.27 18.84
N LEU A 112 14.51 2.20 18.50
CA LEU A 112 14.03 1.10 17.65
C LEU A 112 13.78 -0.20 18.41
N ARG A 113 13.75 -0.15 19.75
CA ARG A 113 13.64 -1.35 20.61
C ARG A 113 12.23 -1.71 21.02
N ASP A 114 11.28 -0.79 20.83
CA ASP A 114 9.89 -0.99 21.22
C ASP A 114 8.93 -0.60 20.09
N GLU A 115 7.78 -1.27 20.05
CA GLU A 115 6.76 -1.11 19.00
C GLU A 115 6.21 0.31 18.92
N GLU A 116 6.11 1.02 20.05
CA GLU A 116 5.53 2.37 20.09
C GLU A 116 6.47 3.38 19.43
N ARG A 117 7.75 3.34 19.76
CA ARG A 117 8.75 4.21 19.13
C ARG A 117 8.98 3.85 17.67
N THR A 118 8.99 2.56 17.33
CA THR A 118 9.05 2.13 15.92
C THR A 118 7.86 2.69 15.14
N ARG A 119 6.62 2.60 15.66
CA ARG A 119 5.45 3.22 15.01
C ARG A 119 5.57 4.74 14.88
N ARG A 120 6.03 5.43 15.92
CA ARG A 120 6.26 6.88 15.88
C ARG A 120 7.24 7.29 14.79
N LEU A 121 8.31 6.53 14.58
CA LEU A 121 9.24 6.78 13.48
C LEU A 121 8.52 6.73 12.11
N PHE A 122 7.64 5.76 11.89
CA PHE A 122 6.85 5.71 10.65
C PHE A 122 5.80 6.84 10.55
N GLU A 123 5.17 7.21 11.65
CA GLU A 123 4.25 8.36 11.69
C GLU A 123 4.97 9.67 11.33
N ASP A 124 6.17 9.89 11.89
CA ASP A 124 7.02 11.05 11.59
C ASP A 124 7.48 11.08 10.12
N LEU A 125 7.61 9.90 9.49
CA LEU A 125 7.88 9.77 8.05
C LEU A 125 6.66 10.05 7.17
N GLY A 126 5.47 10.15 7.76
CA GLY A 126 4.20 10.45 7.09
C GLY A 126 3.34 9.23 6.77
N TYR A 127 3.66 8.05 7.30
CA TYR A 127 2.81 6.86 7.16
C TYR A 127 1.63 6.94 8.12
N GLY A 128 0.45 6.52 7.67
CA GLY A 128 -0.74 6.50 8.51
C GLY A 128 -0.66 5.37 9.56
N PRO A 129 -1.24 5.54 10.76
CA PRO A 129 -1.18 4.53 11.81
C PRO A 129 -1.81 3.20 11.39
N ASP A 130 -2.85 3.24 10.54
CA ASP A 130 -3.52 2.04 10.03
C ASP A 130 -2.75 1.34 8.89
N THR A 131 -1.66 1.94 8.42
CA THR A 131 -0.82 1.40 7.34
C THR A 131 0.45 0.75 7.86
N VAL A 132 0.70 0.81 9.18
CA VAL A 132 1.94 0.35 9.81
C VAL A 132 1.61 -0.67 10.89
N SER A 133 2.23 -1.83 10.79
CA SER A 133 2.27 -2.83 11.86
C SER A 133 3.68 -2.84 12.46
N ALA A 134 3.78 -2.89 13.78
CA ALA A 134 5.03 -3.11 14.49
C ALA A 134 4.79 -4.15 15.58
N ARG A 135 5.66 -5.15 15.66
CA ARG A 135 5.51 -6.32 16.51
C ARG A 135 6.83 -6.67 17.17
N GLN A 136 6.82 -6.78 18.49
CA GLN A 136 7.99 -7.20 19.26
C GLN A 136 8.27 -8.68 18.95
N ASN A 137 9.51 -8.98 18.56
CA ASN A 137 9.95 -10.37 18.34
C ASN A 137 10.87 -10.84 19.47
N ASP A 138 11.79 -9.97 19.92
CA ASP A 138 12.63 -10.18 21.10
C ASP A 138 12.89 -8.81 21.77
N ALA A 139 13.52 -8.77 22.94
CA ALA A 139 13.72 -7.60 23.79
C ALA A 139 14.40 -6.39 23.12
N ALA A 140 15.02 -6.57 21.95
CA ALA A 140 15.67 -5.51 21.19
C ALA A 140 15.30 -5.48 19.70
N LEU A 141 14.43 -6.38 19.24
CA LEU A 141 14.11 -6.54 17.82
C LEU A 141 12.61 -6.39 17.59
N VAL A 142 12.25 -5.41 16.77
CA VAL A 142 10.87 -5.12 16.36
C VAL A 142 10.75 -5.41 14.88
N TRP A 143 9.82 -6.30 14.53
CA TRP A 143 9.40 -6.52 13.15
C TRP A 143 8.37 -5.49 12.77
N TRP A 144 8.39 -5.06 11.52
CA TRP A 144 7.45 -4.08 11.02
C TRP A 144 7.05 -4.38 9.58
N ASP A 145 5.84 -3.95 9.24
CA ASP A 145 5.34 -3.98 7.88
C ASP A 145 4.53 -2.71 7.59
N VAL A 146 4.66 -2.21 6.36
CA VAL A 146 4.04 -0.98 5.88
C VAL A 146 3.26 -1.29 4.61
N MET A 147 1.98 -0.96 4.59
CA MET A 147 1.17 -0.91 3.38
C MET A 147 1.34 0.47 2.73
N VAL A 148 1.87 0.54 1.51
CA VAL A 148 1.97 1.82 0.80
C VAL A 148 0.60 2.19 0.23
N ALA A 149 -0.17 2.95 1.00
CA ALA A 149 -1.52 3.35 0.65
C ALA A 149 -1.60 3.98 -0.75
N GLY A 150 -2.46 3.42 -1.60
CA GLY A 150 -2.68 3.86 -2.97
C GLY A 150 -1.55 3.57 -3.97
N ALA A 151 -0.42 3.00 -3.53
CA ALA A 151 0.62 2.50 -4.43
C ALA A 151 0.62 0.98 -4.58
N GLY A 152 0.01 0.21 -3.67
CA GLY A 152 -0.18 -1.23 -3.84
C GLY A 152 0.76 -2.16 -3.05
N PRO A 153 2.10 -1.95 -2.98
CA PRO A 153 2.97 -2.93 -2.36
C PRO A 153 3.01 -2.80 -0.84
N CYS A 154 3.41 -3.90 -0.22
CA CYS A 154 3.85 -4.00 1.16
C CYS A 154 5.38 -3.87 1.24
N ILE A 155 5.85 -3.31 2.35
CA ILE A 155 7.26 -3.22 2.68
C ILE A 155 7.43 -3.81 4.07
N SER A 156 8.30 -4.79 4.23
CA SER A 156 8.54 -5.43 5.52
C SER A 156 10.02 -5.47 5.88
N GLY A 157 10.29 -5.57 7.17
CA GLY A 157 11.64 -5.63 7.70
C GLY A 157 11.62 -5.73 9.22
N ASN A 158 12.78 -5.47 9.82
CA ASN A 158 12.91 -5.36 11.26
C ASN A 158 13.92 -4.26 11.63
N THR A 159 14.11 -4.03 12.92
CA THR A 159 14.97 -2.96 13.42
C THR A 159 16.47 -3.32 13.50
N ASP A 160 16.86 -4.52 13.05
CA ASP A 160 18.27 -4.86 12.86
C ASP A 160 18.78 -4.22 11.56
N PRO A 161 19.79 -3.34 11.59
CA PRO A 161 20.35 -2.73 10.39
C PRO A 161 21.05 -3.73 9.46
N ALA A 162 21.40 -4.93 9.95
CA ALA A 162 21.92 -6.00 9.10
C ALA A 162 20.82 -6.76 8.36
N ALA A 163 19.55 -6.62 8.77
CA ALA A 163 18.43 -7.21 8.07
C ALA A 163 18.07 -6.38 6.83
N GLY A 164 17.69 -7.09 5.77
CA GLY A 164 17.15 -6.45 4.56
C GLY A 164 15.76 -5.86 4.78
N ILE A 165 15.38 -4.98 3.86
CA ILE A 165 14.00 -4.51 3.70
C ILE A 165 13.47 -5.13 2.41
N ASP A 166 12.31 -5.77 2.49
CA ASP A 166 11.68 -6.46 1.36
C ASP A 166 10.45 -5.69 0.86
N VAL A 167 10.31 -5.58 -0.46
CA VAL A 167 9.13 -5.05 -1.13
C VAL A 167 8.39 -6.22 -1.77
N HIS A 168 7.12 -6.38 -1.44
CA HIS A 168 6.32 -7.52 -1.92
C HIS A 168 4.84 -7.14 -2.08
N GLY A 169 4.05 -8.00 -2.71
CA GLY A 169 2.60 -7.81 -2.80
C GLY A 169 1.92 -8.09 -1.46
N VAL A 170 0.61 -7.87 -1.39
CA VAL A 170 -0.16 -8.26 -0.20
C VAL A 170 -0.21 -9.79 -0.12
N TYR A 171 -0.01 -10.35 1.07
CA TYR A 171 -0.29 -11.76 1.33
C TYR A 171 -1.79 -12.02 1.13
N MET A 172 -2.11 -13.09 0.39
CA MET A 172 -3.49 -13.39 0.01
C MET A 172 -4.43 -13.61 1.22
N GLU A 173 -3.89 -13.99 2.37
CA GLU A 173 -4.66 -14.30 3.58
C GLU A 173 -4.58 -13.24 4.69
N GLY A 174 -3.68 -12.24 4.58
CA GLY A 174 -3.28 -11.43 5.75
C GLY A 174 -2.87 -9.97 5.51
N GLY A 175 -2.96 -9.46 4.28
CA GLY A 175 -2.50 -8.10 3.98
C GLY A 175 -0.97 -8.01 3.97
N CYS A 176 -0.36 -7.03 4.64
CA CYS A 176 1.11 -6.87 4.62
C CYS A 176 1.86 -7.67 5.68
N THR A 177 1.17 -8.11 6.72
CA THR A 177 1.78 -8.91 7.78
C THR A 177 1.95 -10.36 7.29
N GLU A 178 3.19 -10.88 7.34
CA GLU A 178 3.44 -12.29 7.02
C GLU A 178 2.61 -13.20 7.95
N PRO A 179 1.77 -14.09 7.39
CA PRO A 179 1.01 -15.07 8.16
C PRO A 179 1.93 -16.12 8.80
N VAL A 180 1.66 -16.46 10.07
CA VAL A 180 2.48 -17.38 10.87
C VAL A 180 1.92 -18.81 10.79
N GLY A 181 2.15 -19.51 9.67
CA GLY A 181 1.95 -20.97 9.52
C GLY A 181 0.51 -21.51 9.50
N GLY A 182 0.23 -22.35 8.49
CA GLY A 182 -1.07 -23.03 8.26
C GLY A 182 -1.43 -24.15 9.24
N HIS A 183 -2.74 -24.42 9.32
CA HIS A 183 -3.41 -25.38 10.21
C HIS A 183 -2.89 -26.82 10.16
#